data_AF-A0AA88YL16-F1
#
_entry.id   AF-A0AA88YL16-F1
#
_cell.length_a   1.000
_cell.length_b   1.000
_cell.length_c   1.000
_cell.angle_alpha   90.00
_cell.angle_beta   90.00
_cell.angle_gamma   90.00
#
_symmetry.space_group_name_H-M   'P 1'
#
loop_
_entity.id
_entity.type
_entity.pdbx_description
1 polymer ?
#
loop_
_entity_poly.entity_id
_entity_poly.type
_entity_poly.pdbx_seq_one_letter_code
_entity_poly.pdbx_strand_id
1 'polypeptide(L)'
;MSLLYSLYAFEYKWFNMGKEVHTRLTSIETTWPYYVGFGLPMAVLTTLHPSVIISGGIFALLFPLFIISANEADETSQVFSGPPLRLFAVVVAVTNAVFRHSITVKGRQPTMFKSQQSSPQKKAHFSQTHR
;
A
#
# COMPACT_ATOMS: atom_id res chain seq x y z
N MET A 1 14.76 -5.63 1.22
CA MET A 1 15.40 -4.61 0.36
C MET A 1 15.10 -4.76 -1.13
N SER A 2 14.98 -5.97 -1.69
CA SER A 2 14.80 -6.16 -3.15
C SER A 2 13.65 -5.34 -3.78
N LEU A 3 12.40 -5.56 -3.37
CA LEU A 3 11.24 -4.83 -3.92
C LEU A 3 11.37 -3.31 -3.81
N LEU A 4 11.98 -2.84 -2.71
CA LEU A 4 12.20 -1.42 -2.46
C LEU A 4 13.23 -0.84 -3.44
N TYR A 5 14.35 -1.54 -3.67
CA TYR A 5 15.34 -1.11 -4.66
C TYR A 5 14.79 -1.10 -6.08
N SER A 6 13.97 -2.09 -6.44
CA SER A 6 13.29 -2.09 -7.74
C SER A 6 12.29 -0.93 -7.84
N LEU A 7 11.45 -0.72 -6.83
CA LEU A 7 10.51 0.41 -6.79
C LEU A 7 11.24 1.73 -7.04
N TYR A 8 12.37 1.98 -6.37
CA TYR A 8 13.15 3.20 -6.56
C TYR A 8 13.75 3.33 -7.96
N ALA A 9 14.27 2.24 -8.55
CA ALA A 9 14.84 2.28 -9.89
C ALA A 9 13.76 2.57 -10.96
N PHE A 10 12.60 1.89 -10.87
CA PHE A 10 11.49 2.07 -11.80
C PHE A 10 10.69 3.36 -11.57
N GLU A 11 10.81 3.99 -10.40
CA GLU A 11 10.15 5.26 -10.09
C GLU A 11 10.50 6.34 -11.12
N TYR A 12 11.77 6.42 -11.52
CA TYR A 12 12.24 7.38 -12.53
C TYR A 12 11.58 7.15 -13.89
N LYS A 13 11.48 5.90 -14.32
CA LYS A 13 10.79 5.53 -15.57
C LYS A 13 9.30 5.88 -15.49
N TRP A 14 8.63 5.51 -14.41
CA TRP A 14 7.19 5.78 -14.24
C TRP A 14 6.86 7.25 -14.07
N PHE A 15 7.77 8.02 -13.48
CA PHE A 15 7.67 9.46 -13.42
C PHE A 15 7.71 10.06 -14.83
N ASN A 16 8.66 9.62 -15.67
CA ASN A 16 8.74 10.06 -17.07
C ASN A 16 7.53 9.63 -17.92
N MET A 17 6.93 8.47 -17.62
CA MET A 17 5.71 7.99 -18.28
C MET A 17 4.42 8.64 -17.76
N GLY A 18 4.50 9.51 -16.75
CA GLY A 18 3.32 10.14 -16.14
C GLY A 18 2.40 9.16 -15.38
N LYS A 19 2.88 7.97 -15.01
CA LYS A 19 2.06 7.01 -14.24
C LYS A 19 1.80 7.56 -12.84
N GLU A 20 0.52 7.64 -12.46
CA GLU A 20 0.10 8.00 -11.11
C GLU A 20 0.73 7.09 -10.05
N VAL A 21 1.05 7.67 -8.89
CA VAL A 21 1.72 6.97 -7.78
C VAL A 21 0.94 5.73 -7.34
N HIS A 22 -0.40 5.81 -7.30
CA HIS A 22 -1.27 4.69 -6.93
C HIS A 22 -1.13 3.49 -7.88
N THR A 23 -0.86 3.73 -9.16
CA THR A 23 -0.74 2.69 -10.19
C THR A 23 0.63 2.00 -10.16
N ARG A 24 1.67 2.67 -9.67
CA ARG A 24 3.04 2.12 -9.56
C ARG A 24 3.08 0.92 -8.61
N LEU A 25 2.42 1.06 -7.47
CA LEU A 25 2.33 0.03 -6.46
C LEU A 25 1.55 -1.18 -6.98
N THR A 26 0.39 -0.96 -7.59
CA THR A 26 -0.42 -2.02 -8.21
C THR A 26 0.37 -2.76 -9.30
N SER A 27 1.20 -2.05 -10.07
CA SER A 27 2.07 -2.67 -11.09
C SER A 27 3.07 -3.64 -10.45
N ILE A 28 3.69 -3.26 -9.33
CA ILE A 28 4.60 -4.12 -8.58
C ILE A 28 3.87 -5.28 -7.91
N GLU A 29 2.69 -5.05 -7.32
CA GLU A 29 1.91 -6.09 -6.67
C GLU A 29 1.47 -7.19 -7.66
N THR A 30 1.14 -6.80 -8.89
CA THR A 30 0.67 -7.71 -9.95
C THR A 30 1.83 -8.51 -10.55
N THR A 31 2.98 -7.88 -10.75
CA THR A 31 4.17 -8.48 -11.40
C THR A 31 5.32 -8.64 -10.40
N TRP A 32 5.01 -9.00 -9.15
CA TRP A 32 5.98 -9.02 -8.05
C TRP A 32 7.21 -9.91 -8.29
N PRO A 33 7.13 -11.10 -8.94
CA PRO A 33 8.32 -11.96 -9.09
C PRO A 33 9.41 -11.31 -9.93
N TYR A 34 9.00 -10.55 -10.95
CA TYR A 34 9.92 -9.82 -11.83
C TYR A 34 10.65 -8.73 -11.04
N TYR A 35 9.93 -7.89 -10.29
CA TYR A 35 10.57 -6.84 -9.49
C TYR A 35 11.44 -7.44 -8.39
N VAL A 36 11.00 -8.52 -7.72
CA VAL A 36 11.86 -9.22 -6.76
C VAL A 36 13.15 -9.72 -7.43
N GLY A 37 13.06 -10.32 -8.61
CA GLY A 37 14.22 -10.79 -9.36
C GLY A 37 15.15 -9.64 -9.77
N PHE A 38 14.57 -8.54 -10.26
CA PHE A 38 15.33 -7.35 -10.65
C PHE A 38 16.11 -6.76 -9.48
N GLY A 39 15.50 -6.56 -8.31
CA GLY A 39 16.15 -5.94 -7.15
C GLY A 39 17.03 -6.88 -6.32
N LEU A 40 16.99 -8.19 -6.58
CA LEU A 40 17.69 -9.20 -5.76
C LEU A 40 19.22 -9.11 -5.88
N PRO A 41 19.83 -8.98 -7.07
CA PRO A 41 21.27 -8.82 -7.19
C PRO A 41 21.78 -7.61 -6.39
N MET A 42 21.06 -6.48 -6.46
CA MET A 42 21.39 -5.29 -5.68
C MET A 42 21.25 -5.53 -4.18
N ALA A 43 20.16 -6.17 -3.75
CA ALA A 43 19.95 -6.52 -2.35
C ALA A 43 21.09 -7.40 -1.81
N VAL A 44 21.45 -8.46 -2.52
CA VAL A 44 22.52 -9.39 -2.12
C VAL A 44 23.87 -8.66 -2.03
N LEU A 45 24.23 -7.86 -3.05
CA LEU A 45 25.49 -7.12 -3.10
C LEU A 45 25.62 -6.10 -1.95
N THR A 46 24.53 -5.42 -1.59
CA THR A 46 24.52 -4.49 -0.45
C THR A 46 24.57 -5.18 0.91
N THR A 47 24.10 -6.41 1.02
CA THR A 47 24.14 -7.19 2.28
C THR A 47 25.40 -8.05 2.44
N LEU A 48 26.20 -8.18 1.39
CA LEU A 48 27.40 -9.03 1.37
C LEU A 48 28.50 -8.54 2.31
N HIS A 49 28.60 -7.21 2.50
CA HIS A 49 29.59 -6.61 3.39
C HIS A 49 28.96 -6.21 4.73
N PRO A 50 29.60 -6.52 5.87
CA PRO A 50 29.09 -6.14 7.19
C PRO A 50 29.29 -4.64 7.50
N SER A 51 30.17 -3.96 6.76
CA SER A 51 30.44 -2.53 6.94
C SER A 51 29.43 -1.68 6.20
N VAL A 52 28.66 -0.88 6.95
CA VAL A 52 27.65 0.06 6.42
C VAL A 52 28.26 1.07 5.44
N ILE A 53 29.50 1.50 5.66
CA ILE A 53 30.18 2.46 4.77
C ILE A 53 30.47 1.81 3.41
N ILE A 54 30.98 0.57 3.42
CA ILE A 54 31.31 -0.16 2.18
C ILE A 54 30.03 -0.52 1.45
N SER A 55 29.02 -1.04 2.15
CA SER A 55 27.72 -1.37 1.56
C SER A 55 27.00 -0.14 1.00
N GLY A 56 27.13 1.02 1.66
CA GLY A 56 26.62 2.31 1.16
C GLY A 56 27.37 2.77 -0.11
N GLY A 57 28.69 2.56 -0.18
CA GLY A 57 29.47 2.83 -1.38
C GLY A 57 29.08 1.94 -2.56
N ILE A 58 28.91 0.63 -2.32
CA ILE A 58 28.41 -0.32 -3.32
C ILE A 58 27.01 0.07 -3.79
N PHE A 59 26.13 0.46 -2.86
CA PHE A 59 24.80 0.97 -3.18
C PHE A 59 24.89 2.21 -4.09
N ALA A 60 25.72 3.19 -3.76
CA ALA A 60 25.86 4.42 -4.54
C ALA A 60 26.37 4.18 -5.98
N LEU A 61 27.18 3.13 -6.20
CA LEU A 61 27.66 2.74 -7.53
C LEU A 61 26.62 1.93 -8.31
N LEU A 62 25.93 0.99 -7.66
CA LEU A 62 24.95 0.12 -8.33
C LEU A 62 23.64 0.86 -8.61
N PHE A 63 23.23 1.78 -7.74
CA PHE A 63 21.96 2.47 -7.87
C PHE A 63 21.76 3.18 -9.23
N PRO A 64 22.70 4.01 -9.73
CA PRO A 64 22.55 4.63 -11.05
C PRO A 64 22.51 3.61 -12.19
N LEU A 65 23.27 2.52 -12.11
CA LEU A 65 23.24 1.44 -13.11
C LEU A 65 21.85 0.79 -13.15
N PHE A 66 21.28 0.50 -11.99
CA PHE A 66 19.95 -0.09 -11.86
C PHE A 66 18.85 0.85 -12.36
N ILE A 67 18.98 2.17 -12.17
CA ILE A 67 18.03 3.15 -12.74
C ILE A 67 18.05 3.08 -14.27
N ILE A 68 19.24 3.06 -14.89
CA ILE A 68 19.37 2.97 -16.35
C ILE A 68 18.76 1.67 -16.87
N SER A 69 19.09 0.53 -16.25
CA SER A 69 18.52 -0.76 -16.61
C SER A 69 17.01 -0.83 -16.44
N ALA A 70 16.47 -0.21 -15.38
CA ALA A 70 15.02 -0.12 -15.18
C ALA A 70 14.33 0.72 -16.26
N ASN A 71 15.00 1.77 -16.75
CA ASN A 71 14.49 2.63 -17.82
C ASN A 71 14.42 1.87 -19.17
N GLU A 72 15.41 1.05 -19.47
CA GLU A 72 15.45 0.23 -20.68
C GLU A 72 14.51 -0.98 -20.62
N ALA A 73 14.27 -1.54 -19.43
CA ALA A 73 13.47 -2.74 -19.28
C ALA A 73 12.01 -2.52 -19.71
N ASP A 74 11.46 -3.38 -20.58
CA ASP A 74 10.05 -3.32 -20.96
C ASP A 74 9.16 -4.04 -19.94
N GLU A 75 8.16 -3.35 -19.41
CA GLU A 75 7.24 -3.86 -18.38
C GLU A 75 5.99 -4.50 -18.96
N THR A 76 5.73 -4.29 -20.26
CA THR A 76 4.46 -4.66 -20.90
C THR A 76 4.28 -6.18 -21.07
N SER A 77 5.35 -6.96 -20.91
CA SER A 77 5.38 -8.36 -21.34
C SER A 77 5.13 -9.40 -20.24
N GLN A 78 4.97 -9.00 -18.97
CA GLN A 78 5.05 -9.93 -17.83
C GLN A 78 3.91 -9.72 -16.82
N VAL A 79 2.64 -9.81 -17.24
CA VAL A 79 1.54 -9.91 -16.28
C VAL A 79 1.55 -11.32 -15.68
N PHE A 80 1.97 -11.44 -14.42
CA PHE A 80 1.96 -12.73 -13.73
C PHE A 80 0.50 -13.12 -13.44
N SER A 81 0.05 -14.28 -13.92
CA SER A 81 -1.34 -14.74 -13.76
C SER A 81 -1.67 -15.27 -12.35
N GLY A 82 -0.73 -15.23 -11.41
CA GLY A 82 -0.95 -15.66 -10.03
C GLY A 82 -1.56 -14.58 -9.15
N PRO A 83 -1.77 -14.87 -7.84
CA PRO A 83 -2.34 -13.91 -6.93
C PRO A 83 -1.41 -12.70 -6.74
N PRO A 84 -1.94 -11.46 -6.77
CA PRO A 84 -1.13 -10.27 -6.56
C PRO A 84 -0.67 -10.19 -5.10
N LEU A 85 0.53 -9.66 -4.90
CA LEU A 85 1.11 -9.48 -3.59
C LEU A 85 0.38 -8.33 -2.88
N ARG A 86 -0.48 -8.61 -1.89
CA ARG A 86 -1.31 -7.59 -1.23
C ARG A 86 -0.56 -6.80 -0.15
N LEU A 87 0.62 -6.27 -0.47
CA LEU A 87 1.48 -5.55 0.46
C LEU A 87 0.75 -4.33 1.04
N PHE A 88 0.07 -3.55 0.20
CA PHE A 88 -0.65 -2.36 0.64
C PHE A 88 -1.88 -2.67 1.48
N ALA A 89 -2.61 -3.75 1.16
CA ALA A 89 -3.75 -4.16 1.98
C ALA A 89 -3.31 -4.55 3.40
N VAL A 90 -2.16 -5.21 3.54
CA VAL A 90 -1.60 -5.56 4.85
C VAL A 90 -1.24 -4.30 5.63
N VAL A 91 -0.55 -3.35 5.01
CA VAL A 91 -0.19 -2.09 5.66
C VAL A 91 -1.44 -1.32 6.09
N VAL A 92 -2.44 -1.19 5.22
CA VAL A 92 -3.71 -0.51 5.54
C VAL A 92 -4.45 -1.22 6.68
N ALA A 93 -4.47 -2.55 6.70
CA ALA A 93 -5.08 -3.31 7.78
C ALA A 93 -4.39 -3.05 9.12
N VAL A 94 -3.05 -3.04 9.14
CA VAL A 94 -2.26 -2.75 10.34
C VAL A 94 -2.47 -1.31 10.79
N THR A 95 -2.39 -0.33 9.88
CA THR A 95 -2.63 1.08 10.20
C THR A 95 -4.04 1.27 10.80
N ASN A 96 -5.05 0.66 10.18
CA ASN A 96 -6.42 0.72 10.69
C ASN A 96 -6.56 0.03 12.06
N ALA A 97 -5.87 -1.09 12.29
CA ALA A 97 -5.87 -1.78 13.58
C ALA A 97 -5.23 -0.92 14.67
N VAL A 98 -4.07 -0.31 14.40
CA VAL A 98 -3.36 0.58 15.33
C VAL A 98 -4.18 1.84 15.61
N PHE A 99 -4.79 2.42 14.59
CA PHE A 99 -5.65 3.61 14.73
C PHE A 99 -6.88 3.32 15.59
N ARG A 100 -7.57 2.21 15.34
CA ARG A 100 -8.69 1.75 16.18
C ARG A 100 -8.26 1.54 17.62
N HIS A 101 -7.14 0.85 17.84
CA HIS A 101 -6.60 0.62 19.18
C HIS A 101 -6.26 1.94 19.90
N SER A 102 -5.68 2.91 19.18
CA SER A 102 -5.29 4.22 19.73
C SER A 102 -6.50 5.09 20.09
N ILE A 103 -7.58 5.02 19.32
CA ILE A 103 -8.83 5.74 19.61
C ILE A 103 -9.60 5.07 20.76
N THR A 104 -9.66 3.75 20.81
CA THR A 104 -10.32 3.02 21.90
C THR A 104 -9.64 3.24 23.25
N VAL A 105 -8.31 3.37 23.29
CA VAL A 105 -7.56 3.69 24.51
C VAL A 105 -7.80 5.13 24.98
N LYS A 106 -8.02 6.09 24.05
CA LYS A 106 -8.28 7.50 24.40
C LYS A 106 -9.77 7.80 24.67
N GLY A 107 -10.68 6.88 24.33
CA GLY A 107 -12.13 7.04 24.39
C GLY A 107 -12.85 6.42 25.59
N ARG A 108 -12.20 6.20 26.74
CA ARG A 108 -12.89 5.69 27.94
C ARG A 108 -13.44 6.84 28.82
N GLN A 109 -14.55 7.44 28.38
CA GLN A 109 -15.57 8.00 29.28
C GLN A 109 -16.90 7.29 28.99
N PRO A 110 -17.41 6.45 29.89
CA PRO A 110 -18.77 5.96 29.82
C PRO A 110 -19.66 6.87 30.69
N THR A 111 -20.38 7.81 30.09
CA THR A 111 -21.58 8.37 30.73
C THR A 111 -22.80 7.67 30.15
N MET A 112 -23.20 6.61 30.86
CA MET A 112 -24.46 5.92 30.70
C MET A 112 -25.58 6.84 31.23
N PHE A 113 -26.49 7.31 30.37
CA PHE A 113 -27.82 7.75 30.78
C PHE A 113 -28.89 7.07 29.91
N LYS A 114 -29.32 5.92 30.43
CA LYS A 114 -30.67 5.34 30.46
C LYS A 114 -31.64 5.76 29.34
N SER A 115 -31.84 4.85 28.39
CA SER A 115 -33.05 4.72 27.60
C SER A 115 -34.26 4.48 28.52
N GLN A 116 -35.25 5.37 28.48
CA GLN A 116 -36.60 5.09 28.98
C GLN A 116 -37.53 4.87 27.80
N GLN A 117 -38.24 3.76 27.89
CA GLN A 117 -38.99 3.06 26.86
C GLN A 117 -40.48 3.36 27.03
N SER A 118 -41.19 3.72 25.95
CA SER A 118 -42.60 3.35 25.72
C SER A 118 -43.06 3.70 24.30
N SER A 119 -43.23 2.67 23.46
CA SER A 119 -44.05 2.66 22.23
C SER A 119 -45.51 2.31 22.63
N PRO A 120 -46.59 2.39 21.79
CA PRO A 120 -46.62 2.01 20.36
C PRO A 120 -47.52 2.84 19.40
N GLN A 121 -47.27 2.66 18.10
CA GLN A 121 -48.15 3.01 16.97
C GLN A 121 -49.58 2.46 17.12
N LYS A 122 -50.59 3.25 16.73
CA LYS A 122 -51.89 2.74 16.23
C LYS A 122 -52.55 3.67 15.19
N LYS A 123 -52.51 3.20 13.95
CA LYS A 123 -53.55 3.17 12.88
C LYS A 123 -54.44 4.39 12.56
N ALA A 124 -54.24 4.89 11.34
CA ALA A 124 -55.19 5.28 10.27
C ALA A 124 -56.70 5.53 10.57
N HIS A 125 -57.19 6.72 10.17
CA HIS A 125 -58.53 6.97 9.59
C HIS A 125 -58.55 8.40 8.98
N PHE A 126 -58.48 8.56 7.65
CA PHE A 126 -59.60 8.90 6.75
C PHE A 126 -60.30 10.23 7.08
N SER A 127 -60.07 11.29 6.28
CA SER A 127 -60.97 11.73 5.19
C SER A 127 -60.82 13.22 4.83
N GLN A 128 -61.09 13.49 3.56
CA GLN A 128 -61.20 14.80 2.91
C GLN A 128 -62.18 15.74 3.63
N THR A 129 -62.12 17.05 3.35
CA THR A 129 -63.18 17.83 2.62
C THR A 129 -62.93 19.34 2.71
N HIS A 130 -63.13 20.00 1.57
CA HIS A 130 -63.28 21.45 1.31
C HIS A 130 -63.89 22.32 2.42
N ARG A 131 -63.33 23.51 2.62
CA ARG A 131 -63.97 24.80 2.33
C ARG A 131 -62.95 25.93 2.28
#